data_AF-W1NQA9-F1
#
_entry.id   AF-W1NQA9-F1
#
_cell.length_a   1.000
_cell.length_b   1.000
_cell.length_c   1.000
_cell.angle_alpha   90.00
_cell.angle_beta   90.00
_cell.angle_gamma   90.00
#
_symmetry.space_group_name_H-M   'P 1'
#
loop_
_entity.id
_entity.type
_entity.pdbx_description
1 polymer ?
#
loop_
_entity_poly.entity_id
_entity_poly.type
_entity_poly.pdbx_seq_one_letter_code
_entity_poly.pdbx_strand_id
1 'polypeptide(L)'
;MKSSQSSYRDRTAEFHTVAERLKKSFSSVPDAPASSSSSKVEASRSAVSIQSEFNKRASKIGFGIHQTSQKLSKLAKLAKRTSVFDDPTVEIQELTAVIKQDITALNSAVVDLQLLCNSQNESGSISKDTTNHSTTVVDNLKNRLMSATKEFKEVLTMRTENLKVHENRRQLFSSTTAKDSGNPFVRQRPLAGRPSPSSSAAPLPPWANGSTSPSSSSSSSSSLQLFPRRQRNGDPPTPTQTFGQQQQQQQQQQMLPLQDSYMQSRAEALQNVESTIMELSNIFTQLATMVSQQGELAIRIDENMDDTLANVEGAQGALLKYLNGISSNRWLMIKIFFVLLIFLMVFLFFVA
;
A
#
# COMPACT_ATOMS: atom_id res chain seq x y z
N MET A 1 15.94 -43.41 -6.66
CA MET A 1 14.58 -42.87 -6.44
C MET A 1 14.16 -42.13 -7.70
N LYS A 2 13.27 -42.71 -8.50
CA LYS A 2 12.84 -42.14 -9.79
C LYS A 2 11.54 -41.37 -9.54
N SER A 3 11.60 -40.04 -9.70
CA SER A 3 10.45 -39.15 -9.61
C SER A 3 9.44 -39.49 -10.72
N SER A 4 8.22 -39.83 -10.34
CA SER A 4 7.08 -39.96 -11.25
C SER A 4 6.67 -38.56 -11.72
N GLN A 5 7.05 -38.19 -12.94
CA GLN A 5 6.54 -36.99 -13.60
C GLN A 5 5.06 -37.20 -13.92
N SER A 6 4.16 -36.52 -13.21
CA SER A 6 2.76 -36.40 -13.63
C SER A 6 2.73 -35.59 -14.93
N SER A 7 2.48 -36.25 -16.06
CA SER A 7 2.22 -35.58 -17.33
C SER A 7 0.92 -34.78 -17.19
N TYR A 8 1.05 -33.45 -17.09
CA TYR A 8 -0.08 -32.53 -17.19
C TYR A 8 -0.59 -32.58 -18.63
N ARG A 9 -1.48 -33.53 -18.92
CA ARG A 9 -2.16 -33.63 -20.20
C ARG A 9 -3.35 -32.69 -20.17
N ASP A 10 -3.35 -31.69 -21.04
CA ASP A 10 -4.47 -30.77 -21.20
C ASP A 10 -5.68 -31.52 -21.76
N ARG A 11 -6.70 -31.72 -20.91
CA ARG A 11 -7.96 -32.41 -21.25
C ARG A 11 -9.11 -31.46 -21.55
N THR A 12 -8.83 -30.16 -21.70
CA THR A 12 -9.84 -29.13 -21.96
C THR A 12 -10.62 -29.42 -23.24
N ALA A 13 -9.94 -29.92 -24.27
CA ALA A 13 -10.59 -30.31 -25.53
C ALA A 13 -11.56 -31.50 -25.36
N GLU A 14 -11.16 -32.54 -24.61
CA GLU A 14 -12.02 -33.69 -24.32
C GLU A 14 -13.28 -33.24 -23.55
N PHE A 15 -13.11 -32.38 -22.55
CA PHE A 15 -14.22 -31.80 -21.79
C PHE A 15 -15.20 -31.03 -22.69
N HIS A 16 -14.71 -30.15 -23.57
CA HIS A 16 -15.56 -29.41 -24.51
C HIS A 16 -16.35 -30.33 -25.44
N THR A 17 -15.72 -31.40 -25.94
CA THR A 17 -16.42 -32.36 -26.82
C THR A 17 -17.54 -33.10 -26.08
N VAL A 18 -17.34 -33.44 -24.80
CA VAL A 18 -18.36 -34.08 -23.97
C VAL A 18 -19.48 -33.10 -23.64
N ALA A 19 -19.15 -31.85 -23.31
CA ALA A 19 -20.13 -30.80 -23.02
C ALA A 19 -21.03 -30.49 -24.23
N GLU A 20 -20.46 -30.36 -25.43
CA GLU A 20 -21.24 -30.17 -26.67
C GLU A 20 -22.13 -31.37 -26.98
N ARG A 21 -21.66 -32.59 -26.73
CA ARG A 21 -22.46 -33.81 -26.90
C ARG A 21 -23.66 -33.85 -25.95
N LEU A 22 -23.47 -33.43 -24.71
CA LEU A 22 -24.53 -33.33 -23.70
C LEU A 22 -25.53 -32.23 -24.05
N LYS A 23 -25.05 -31.06 -24.48
CA LYS A 23 -25.91 -29.96 -24.95
C LYS A 23 -26.80 -30.40 -26.11
N LYS A 24 -26.22 -31.15 -27.06
CA LYS A 24 -26.94 -31.68 -28.22
C LYS A 24 -27.97 -32.76 -27.84
N SER A 25 -27.73 -33.55 -26.80
CA SER A 25 -28.72 -34.54 -26.30
C SER A 25 -29.88 -33.90 -25.54
N PHE A 26 -29.69 -32.73 -24.90
CA PHE A 26 -30.78 -31.99 -24.26
C PHE A 26 -31.65 -31.22 -25.26
N SER A 27 -31.09 -30.79 -26.39
CA SER A 27 -31.85 -30.12 -27.45
C SER A 27 -32.70 -31.05 -28.34
N SER A 28 -32.60 -32.38 -28.17
CA SER A 28 -33.27 -33.37 -29.02
C SER A 28 -34.53 -34.00 -28.38
N VAL A 29 -35.15 -33.34 -27.40
CA VAL A 29 -36.49 -33.73 -26.89
C VAL A 29 -37.54 -32.84 -27.56
N PRO A 30 -38.45 -33.37 -28.40
CA PRO A 30 -39.56 -32.61 -28.95
C PRO A 30 -40.66 -32.42 -27.90
N ASP A 31 -41.14 -31.19 -27.78
CA ASP A 31 -42.43 -30.72 -27.25
C ASP A 31 -43.00 -31.37 -25.97
N ALA A 32 -42.79 -30.68 -24.84
CA ALA A 32 -43.72 -30.69 -23.71
C ALA A 32 -44.24 -29.26 -23.48
N PRO A 33 -45.54 -29.05 -23.20
CA PRO A 33 -46.13 -27.72 -23.19
C PRO A 33 -45.55 -26.87 -22.06
N ALA A 34 -45.13 -25.66 -22.41
CA ALA A 34 -44.58 -24.67 -21.50
C ALA A 34 -45.63 -24.19 -20.49
N SER A 35 -45.60 -24.73 -19.27
CA SER A 35 -46.28 -24.16 -18.10
C SER A 35 -45.26 -23.49 -17.17
N SER A 36 -45.32 -22.16 -17.10
CA SER A 36 -44.89 -21.28 -16.00
C SER A 36 -43.45 -21.44 -15.46
N SER A 37 -42.44 -21.02 -16.22
CA SER A 37 -41.04 -20.92 -15.75
C SER A 37 -40.49 -19.49 -15.61
N SER A 38 -41.35 -18.46 -15.73
CA SER A 38 -40.91 -17.05 -15.68
C SER A 38 -40.34 -16.63 -14.32
N SER A 39 -40.81 -17.19 -13.20
CA SER A 39 -40.36 -16.81 -11.85
C SER A 39 -38.95 -17.28 -11.48
N LYS A 40 -38.44 -18.37 -12.08
CA LYS A 40 -37.12 -18.94 -11.77
C LYS A 40 -35.97 -18.24 -12.51
N VAL A 41 -36.27 -17.62 -13.66
CA VAL A 41 -35.31 -16.85 -14.46
C VAL A 41 -35.10 -15.45 -13.87
N GLU A 42 -36.12 -14.85 -13.27
CA GLU A 42 -36.02 -13.54 -12.60
C GLU A 42 -35.12 -13.61 -11.34
N ALA A 43 -35.30 -14.64 -10.49
CA ALA A 43 -34.53 -14.83 -9.26
C ALA A 43 -33.06 -15.18 -9.50
N SER A 44 -32.74 -15.88 -10.59
CA SER A 44 -31.35 -16.18 -10.96
C SER A 44 -30.63 -14.96 -11.54
N ARG A 45 -31.32 -14.10 -12.30
CA ARG A 45 -30.77 -12.83 -12.79
C ARG A 45 -30.51 -11.84 -11.66
N SER A 46 -31.39 -11.75 -10.67
CA SER A 46 -31.18 -10.88 -9.51
C SER A 46 -30.00 -11.35 -8.66
N ALA A 47 -29.86 -12.66 -8.39
CA ALA A 47 -28.71 -13.21 -7.67
C ALA A 47 -27.36 -12.90 -8.35
N VAL A 48 -27.28 -13.07 -9.68
CA VAL A 48 -26.06 -12.76 -10.47
C VAL A 48 -25.75 -11.25 -10.44
N SER A 49 -26.78 -10.39 -10.50
CA SER A 49 -26.60 -8.94 -10.38
C SER A 49 -26.05 -8.52 -9.01
N ILE A 50 -26.56 -9.11 -7.92
CA ILE A 50 -26.12 -8.81 -6.55
C ILE A 50 -24.68 -9.28 -6.34
N GLN A 51 -24.30 -10.46 -6.85
CA GLN A 51 -22.93 -10.95 -6.80
C GLN A 51 -21.97 -10.10 -7.63
N SER A 52 -22.41 -9.59 -8.79
CA SER A 52 -21.64 -8.65 -9.61
C SER A 52 -21.39 -7.33 -8.88
N GLU A 53 -22.41 -6.79 -8.19
CA GLU A 53 -22.28 -5.58 -7.37
C GLU A 53 -21.34 -5.76 -6.19
N PHE A 54 -21.43 -6.90 -5.49
CA PHE A 54 -20.47 -7.25 -4.43
C PHE A 54 -19.03 -7.26 -4.95
N ASN A 55 -18.77 -8.00 -6.03
CA ASN A 55 -17.43 -8.13 -6.62
C ASN A 55 -16.88 -6.78 -7.09
N LYS A 56 -17.74 -5.92 -7.66
CA LYS A 56 -17.37 -4.57 -8.10
C LYS A 56 -16.97 -3.69 -6.92
N ARG A 57 -17.73 -3.72 -5.82
CA ARG A 57 -17.42 -2.98 -4.59
C ARG A 57 -16.14 -3.51 -3.95
N ALA A 58 -15.99 -4.82 -3.80
CA ALA A 58 -14.80 -5.47 -3.25
C ALA A 58 -13.54 -5.12 -4.06
N SER A 59 -13.62 -5.14 -5.40
CA SER A 59 -12.52 -4.75 -6.28
C SER A 59 -12.12 -3.28 -6.09
N LYS A 60 -13.10 -2.37 -6.04
CA LYS A 60 -12.86 -0.94 -5.79
C LYS A 60 -12.17 -0.70 -4.45
N ILE A 61 -12.61 -1.38 -3.39
CA ILE A 61 -11.99 -1.29 -2.06
C ILE A 61 -10.56 -1.84 -2.10
N GLY A 62 -10.35 -3.02 -2.70
CA GLY A 62 -9.03 -3.64 -2.81
C GLY A 62 -8.03 -2.77 -3.58
N PHE A 63 -8.49 -2.10 -4.65
CA PHE A 63 -7.71 -1.12 -5.40
C PHE A 63 -7.41 0.13 -4.56
N GLY A 64 -8.40 0.68 -3.87
CA GLY A 64 -8.23 1.83 -2.99
C GLY A 64 -7.21 1.57 -1.87
N ILE A 65 -7.29 0.42 -1.19
CA ILE A 65 -6.29 0.01 -0.18
C ILE A 65 -4.88 -0.03 -0.78
N HIS A 66 -4.75 -0.55 -2.01
CA HIS A 66 -3.45 -0.59 -2.67
C HIS A 66 -2.91 0.83 -2.98
N GLN A 67 -3.74 1.72 -3.51
CA GLN A 67 -3.34 3.12 -3.73
C GLN A 67 -2.94 3.81 -2.43
N THR A 68 -3.69 3.61 -1.34
CA THR A 68 -3.36 4.14 -0.02
C THR A 68 -2.03 3.60 0.48
N SER A 69 -1.76 2.31 0.31
CA SER A 69 -0.47 1.70 0.69
C SER A 69 0.73 2.29 -0.07
N GLN A 70 0.56 2.66 -1.35
CA GLN A 70 1.60 3.35 -2.11
C GLN A 70 1.86 4.77 -1.57
N LYS A 71 0.80 5.53 -1.27
CA LYS A 71 0.92 6.86 -0.65
C LYS A 71 1.58 6.76 0.73
N LEU A 72 1.24 5.74 1.51
CA LEU A 72 1.87 5.41 2.79
C LEU A 72 3.36 5.14 2.66
N SER A 73 3.77 4.34 1.68
CA SER A 73 5.17 4.09 1.39
C SER A 73 5.94 5.38 1.06
N LYS A 74 5.31 6.31 0.33
CA LYS A 74 5.89 7.64 0.06
C LYS A 74 5.98 8.47 1.34
N LEU A 75 4.91 8.51 2.14
CA LEU A 75 4.87 9.19 3.42
C LEU A 75 5.96 8.68 4.38
N ALA A 76 6.14 7.36 4.44
CA ALA A 76 7.16 6.72 5.27
C ALA A 76 8.58 7.17 4.87
N LYS A 77 8.86 7.30 3.58
CA LYS A 77 10.15 7.82 3.07
C LYS A 77 10.36 9.28 3.48
N LEU A 78 9.33 10.12 3.38
CA LEU A 78 9.40 11.52 3.77
C LEU A 78 9.54 11.68 5.29
N ALA A 79 8.80 10.90 6.07
CA ALA A 79 8.87 10.91 7.53
C ALA A 79 10.25 10.48 8.06
N LYS A 80 11.00 9.65 7.31
CA LYS A 80 12.39 9.28 7.60
C LYS A 80 13.41 10.36 7.25
N ARG A 81 13.08 11.32 6.37
CA ARG A 81 13.99 12.43 6.04
C ARG A 81 13.98 13.44 7.18
N THR A 82 15.07 13.51 7.93
CA THR A 82 15.26 14.38 9.11
C THR A 82 16.17 15.58 8.80
N SER A 83 15.98 16.21 7.63
CA SER A 83 16.75 17.41 7.25
C SER A 83 16.22 18.66 7.95
N VAL A 84 17.12 19.54 8.41
CA VAL A 84 16.76 20.84 9.03
C VAL A 84 16.51 21.91 7.98
N PHE A 85 17.16 21.80 6.83
CA PHE A 85 17.18 22.84 5.79
C PHE A 85 16.14 22.61 4.70
N ASP A 86 15.55 21.42 4.66
CA ASP A 86 14.55 21.00 3.69
C ASP A 86 13.54 20.11 4.43
N ASP A 87 12.67 20.75 5.21
CA ASP A 87 11.63 20.07 5.98
C ASP A 87 10.39 19.86 5.08
N PRO A 88 10.06 18.61 4.69
CA PRO A 88 8.89 18.31 3.88
C PRO A 88 7.58 18.38 4.70
N THR A 89 7.42 19.40 5.55
CA THR A 89 6.27 19.49 6.46
C THR A 89 4.95 19.54 5.68
N VAL A 90 4.89 20.35 4.62
CA VAL A 90 3.69 20.55 3.79
C VAL A 90 3.33 19.27 3.03
N GLU A 91 4.28 18.66 2.31
CA GLU A 91 4.02 17.43 1.54
C GLU A 91 3.55 16.29 2.46
N ILE A 92 4.12 16.20 3.67
CA ILE A 92 3.69 15.21 4.65
C ILE A 92 2.29 15.51 5.19
N GLN A 93 1.94 16.78 5.43
CA GLN A 93 0.57 17.16 5.85
C GLN A 93 -0.45 16.82 4.75
N GLU A 94 -0.17 17.16 3.49
CA GLU A 94 -1.03 16.85 2.36
C GLU A 94 -1.25 15.34 2.21
N LEU A 95 -0.16 14.56 2.22
CA LEU A 95 -0.25 13.10 2.15
C LEU A 95 -0.99 12.52 3.36
N THR A 96 -0.77 13.06 4.56
CA THR A 96 -1.48 12.63 5.77
C THR A 96 -2.98 12.87 5.64
N ALA A 97 -3.39 14.04 5.15
CA ALA A 97 -4.80 14.38 4.95
C ALA A 97 -5.46 13.47 3.91
N VAL A 98 -4.79 13.23 2.78
CA VAL A 98 -5.29 12.34 1.72
C VAL A 98 -5.40 10.90 2.20
N ILE A 99 -4.36 10.37 2.87
CA ILE A 99 -4.37 8.99 3.39
C ILE A 99 -5.44 8.83 4.46
N LYS A 100 -5.61 9.82 5.35
CA LYS A 100 -6.69 9.85 6.33
C LYS A 100 -8.05 9.73 5.65
N GLN A 101 -8.32 10.58 4.66
CA GLN A 101 -9.57 10.55 3.91
C GLN A 101 -9.79 9.20 3.22
N ASP A 102 -8.75 8.65 2.58
CA ASP A 102 -8.81 7.35 1.93
C ASP A 102 -9.14 6.23 2.93
N ILE A 103 -8.46 6.17 4.09
CA ILE A 103 -8.71 5.15 5.12
C ILE A 103 -10.12 5.26 5.69
N THR A 104 -10.60 6.46 5.99
CA THR A 104 -11.97 6.65 6.50
C THR A 104 -13.02 6.22 5.47
N ALA A 105 -12.83 6.57 4.20
CA ALA A 105 -13.71 6.14 3.12
C ALA A 105 -13.68 4.62 2.90
N LEU A 106 -12.48 4.02 2.96
CA LEU A 106 -12.31 2.57 2.84
C LEU A 106 -12.94 1.81 4.01
N ASN A 107 -12.81 2.33 5.24
CA ASN A 107 -13.45 1.74 6.42
C ASN A 107 -14.97 1.72 6.27
N SER A 108 -15.58 2.84 5.87
CA SER A 108 -17.02 2.90 5.59
C SER A 108 -17.42 1.90 4.50
N ALA A 109 -16.66 1.84 3.39
CA ALA A 109 -16.97 0.94 2.29
C ALA A 109 -16.85 -0.55 2.68
N VAL A 110 -15.91 -0.91 3.57
CA VAL A 110 -15.78 -2.27 4.11
C VAL A 110 -16.94 -2.62 5.03
N VAL A 111 -17.37 -1.69 5.90
CA VAL A 111 -18.56 -1.86 6.74
C VAL A 111 -19.80 -2.08 5.88
N ASP A 112 -20.00 -1.25 4.85
CA ASP A 112 -21.11 -1.41 3.91
C ASP A 112 -21.07 -2.76 3.19
N LEU A 113 -19.88 -3.18 2.74
CA LEU A 113 -19.70 -4.48 2.08
C LEU A 113 -20.04 -5.65 3.01
N GLN A 114 -19.70 -5.55 4.30
CA GLN A 114 -20.07 -6.54 5.30
C GLN A 114 -21.59 -6.58 5.54
N LEU A 115 -22.26 -5.43 5.59
CA LEU A 115 -23.72 -5.37 5.71
C LEU A 115 -24.40 -6.05 4.52
N LEU A 116 -23.90 -5.83 3.29
CA LEU A 116 -24.39 -6.54 2.11
C LEU A 116 -24.20 -8.06 2.26
N CYS A 117 -23.01 -8.50 2.68
CA CYS A 117 -22.72 -9.92 2.90
C CYS A 117 -23.67 -10.56 3.92
N ASN A 118 -23.91 -9.88 5.05
CA ASN A 118 -24.83 -10.37 6.09
C ASN A 118 -26.28 -10.44 5.59
N SER A 119 -26.76 -9.41 4.87
CA SER A 119 -28.12 -9.39 4.30
C SER A 119 -28.33 -10.50 3.26
N GLN A 120 -27.28 -10.83 2.51
CA GLN A 120 -27.31 -11.88 1.50
C GLN A 120 -27.35 -13.27 2.13
N ASN A 121 -26.69 -13.47 3.27
CA ASN A 121 -26.74 -14.71 4.03
C ASN A 121 -28.13 -14.99 4.62
N GLU A 122 -28.84 -13.95 5.06
CA GLU A 122 -30.18 -14.06 5.66
C GLU A 122 -31.27 -14.41 4.63
N SER A 123 -31.12 -14.00 3.36
CA SER A 123 -32.12 -14.22 2.31
C SER A 123 -32.21 -15.68 1.81
N GLY A 124 -31.34 -16.60 2.24
CA GLY A 124 -31.44 -18.05 1.98
C GLY A 124 -31.38 -18.52 0.51
N SER A 125 -31.30 -17.60 -0.46
CA SER A 125 -31.39 -17.88 -1.90
C SER A 125 -30.04 -18.16 -2.58
N ILE A 126 -28.91 -18.01 -1.87
CA ILE A 126 -27.57 -18.09 -2.46
C ILE A 126 -26.85 -19.38 -2.05
N SER A 127 -26.01 -19.91 -2.95
CA SER A 127 -25.17 -21.07 -2.68
C SER A 127 -24.23 -20.80 -1.51
N LYS A 128 -24.06 -21.78 -0.61
CA LYS A 128 -23.14 -21.73 0.54
C LYS A 128 -21.74 -21.26 0.14
N ASP A 129 -21.23 -21.78 -0.99
CA ASP A 129 -19.91 -21.43 -1.52
C ASP A 129 -19.75 -19.93 -1.80
N THR A 130 -20.80 -19.26 -2.26
CA THR A 130 -20.77 -17.82 -2.56
C THR A 130 -20.78 -16.99 -1.28
N THR A 131 -21.54 -17.40 -0.27
CA THR A 131 -21.52 -16.76 1.05
C THR A 131 -20.14 -16.90 1.71
N ASN A 132 -19.57 -18.10 1.68
CA ASN A 132 -18.23 -18.36 2.22
C ASN A 132 -17.20 -17.50 1.50
N HIS A 133 -17.21 -17.51 0.16
CA HIS A 133 -16.31 -16.68 -0.64
C HIS A 133 -16.45 -15.18 -0.31
N SER A 134 -17.68 -14.66 -0.24
CA SER A 134 -17.94 -13.25 0.05
C SER A 134 -17.43 -12.85 1.43
N THR A 135 -17.61 -13.74 2.42
CA THR A 135 -17.09 -13.55 3.78
C THR A 135 -15.56 -13.52 3.80
N THR A 136 -14.90 -14.49 3.15
CA THR A 136 -13.43 -14.53 3.03
C THR A 136 -12.87 -13.28 2.35
N VAL A 137 -13.52 -12.77 1.31
CA VAL A 137 -13.10 -11.54 0.61
C VAL A 137 -13.22 -10.33 1.54
N VAL A 138 -14.33 -10.18 2.25
CA VAL A 138 -14.53 -9.11 3.22
C VAL A 138 -13.46 -9.14 4.30
N ASP A 139 -13.13 -10.32 4.81
CA ASP A 139 -12.14 -10.49 5.89
C ASP A 139 -10.71 -10.21 5.40
N ASN A 140 -10.38 -10.62 4.19
CA ASN A 140 -9.11 -10.25 3.56
C ASN A 140 -8.97 -8.73 3.42
N LEU A 141 -10.03 -8.04 2.97
CA LEU A 141 -10.04 -6.58 2.84
C LEU A 141 -9.89 -5.89 4.20
N LYS A 142 -10.59 -6.36 5.24
CA LYS A 142 -10.44 -5.87 6.62
C LYS A 142 -9.01 -5.98 7.11
N ASN A 143 -8.39 -7.14 6.95
CA ASN A 143 -7.01 -7.37 7.42
C ASN A 143 -6.00 -6.48 6.66
N ARG A 144 -6.17 -6.32 5.35
CA ARG A 144 -5.34 -5.41 4.55
C ARG A 144 -5.53 -3.95 4.96
N LEU A 145 -6.76 -3.52 5.22
CA LEU A 145 -7.04 -2.17 5.71
C LEU A 145 -6.47 -1.93 7.11
N MET A 146 -6.58 -2.93 8.00
CA MET A 146 -5.99 -2.88 9.34
C MET A 146 -4.46 -2.75 9.26
N SER A 147 -3.82 -3.51 8.38
CA SER A 147 -2.38 -3.43 8.14
C SER A 147 -1.97 -2.05 7.65
N ALA A 148 -2.68 -1.47 6.68
CA ALA A 148 -2.44 -0.12 6.19
C ALA A 148 -2.65 0.95 7.28
N THR A 149 -3.70 0.80 8.10
CA THR A 149 -3.99 1.71 9.23
C THR A 149 -2.90 1.65 10.29
N LYS A 150 -2.39 0.44 10.58
CA LYS A 150 -1.26 0.24 11.49
C LYS A 150 0.01 0.91 10.97
N GLU A 151 0.38 0.66 9.71
CA GLU A 151 1.54 1.29 9.07
C GLU A 151 1.41 2.82 9.11
N PHE A 152 0.22 3.36 8.84
CA PHE A 152 -0.01 4.80 8.90
C PHE A 152 0.24 5.37 10.29
N LYS A 153 -0.29 4.72 11.33
CA LYS A 153 -0.06 5.11 12.72
C LYS A 153 1.44 5.09 13.07
N GLU A 154 2.17 4.06 12.64
CA GLU A 154 3.62 3.95 12.88
C GLU A 154 4.39 5.09 12.21
N VAL A 155 4.08 5.40 10.95
CA VAL A 155 4.71 6.51 10.20
C VAL A 155 4.45 7.86 10.86
N LEU A 156 3.21 8.10 11.31
CA LEU A 156 2.85 9.33 12.03
C LEU A 156 3.56 9.44 13.38
N THR A 157 3.66 8.34 14.12
CA THR A 157 4.38 8.29 15.40
C THR A 157 5.86 8.60 15.20
N MET A 158 6.49 7.98 14.19
CA MET A 158 7.89 8.24 13.81
C MET A 158 8.10 9.71 13.42
N ARG A 159 7.16 10.31 12.67
CA ARG A 159 7.21 11.74 12.35
C ARG A 159 7.17 12.60 13.61
N THR A 160 6.24 12.32 14.53
CA THR A 160 6.12 13.06 15.80
C THR A 160 7.40 12.99 16.62
N GLU A 161 8.01 11.80 16.71
CA GLU A 161 9.29 11.60 17.37
C GLU A 161 10.41 12.42 16.71
N ASN A 162 10.56 12.31 15.39
CA ASN A 162 11.54 13.11 14.64
C ASN A 162 11.32 14.61 14.87
N LEU A 163 10.07 15.05 14.86
CA LEU A 163 9.75 16.45 15.04
C LEU A 163 10.16 16.97 16.43
N LYS A 164 9.95 16.15 17.47
CA LYS A 164 10.36 16.41 18.86
C LYS A 164 11.87 16.43 19.03
N VAL A 165 12.60 15.48 18.42
CA VAL A 165 14.08 15.44 18.46
C VAL A 165 14.67 16.72 17.87
N HIS A 166 14.15 17.14 16.72
CA HIS A 166 14.57 18.38 16.07
C HIS A 166 14.26 19.62 16.90
N GLU A 167 13.10 19.68 17.56
CA GLU A 167 12.74 20.78 18.44
C GLU A 167 13.69 20.83 19.66
N ASN A 168 13.97 19.68 20.29
CA ASN A 168 14.92 19.59 21.39
C ASN A 168 16.33 20.04 20.97
N ARG A 169 16.83 19.55 19.81
CA ARG A 169 18.12 19.98 19.26
C ARG A 169 18.14 21.50 19.03
N ARG A 170 17.07 22.06 18.47
CA ARG A 170 16.97 23.51 18.29
C ARG A 170 16.96 24.25 19.62
N GLN A 171 16.24 23.79 20.64
CA GLN A 171 16.26 24.41 21.97
C GLN A 171 17.68 24.43 22.56
N LEU A 172 18.47 23.37 22.38
CA LEU A 172 19.86 23.29 22.84
C LEU A 172 20.81 24.27 22.12
N PHE A 173 20.62 24.51 20.82
CA PHE A 173 21.51 25.38 20.02
C PHE A 173 20.98 26.80 19.77
N SER A 174 19.69 27.05 19.99
CA SER A 174 19.02 28.35 19.80
C SER A 174 18.86 29.13 21.09
N SER A 175 18.91 28.48 22.25
CA SER A 175 18.83 29.18 23.55
C SER A 175 20.16 29.86 23.92
N THR A 176 21.28 29.45 23.32
CA THR A 176 22.59 30.06 23.56
C THR A 176 22.76 31.41 22.86
N THR A 177 22.13 31.62 21.71
CA THR A 177 22.20 32.90 20.97
C THR A 177 21.31 34.00 21.52
N ALA A 178 20.24 33.66 22.25
CA ALA A 178 19.33 34.65 22.84
C ALA A 178 19.82 35.23 24.19
N LYS A 179 20.75 34.54 24.88
CA LYS A 179 21.28 34.98 26.19
C LYS A 179 22.66 35.66 26.09
N ASP A 180 23.41 35.41 25.03
CA ASP A 180 24.64 36.12 24.69
C ASP A 180 24.41 37.05 23.50
N SER A 181 23.95 38.27 23.75
CA SER A 181 23.92 39.37 22.77
C SER A 181 25.32 39.90 22.38
N GLY A 182 26.34 39.03 22.42
CA GLY A 182 27.70 39.29 21.98
C GLY A 182 28.04 38.45 20.76
N ASN A 183 27.96 39.04 19.57
CA ASN A 183 28.37 38.44 18.30
C ASN A 183 29.68 37.60 18.41
N PRO A 184 29.67 36.27 18.19
CA PRO A 184 30.88 35.46 18.24
C PRO A 184 31.79 35.64 17.00
N PHE A 185 31.29 36.28 15.93
CA PHE A 185 32.03 36.52 14.68
C PHE A 185 32.76 37.87 14.60
N VAL A 186 32.69 38.72 15.63
CA VAL A 186 33.37 40.04 15.62
C VAL A 186 34.82 39.96 16.14
N ARG A 187 35.26 38.86 16.76
CA ARG A 187 36.65 38.67 17.18
C ARG A 187 37.46 37.91 16.14
N GLN A 188 37.87 38.57 15.06
CA GLN A 188 39.13 38.26 14.36
C GLN A 188 39.42 39.30 13.25
N ARG A 189 39.91 40.47 13.66
CA ARG A 189 40.77 41.27 12.79
C ARG A 189 41.97 41.74 13.61
N PRO A 190 43.11 41.03 13.57
CA PRO A 190 44.34 41.55 14.12
C PRO A 190 44.80 42.69 13.21
N LEU A 191 44.61 43.93 13.65
CA LEU A 191 45.34 45.07 13.08
C LEU A 191 46.78 44.94 13.56
N ALA A 192 47.66 44.50 12.66
CA ALA A 192 49.10 44.50 12.86
C ALA A 192 49.56 45.95 13.11
N GLY A 193 49.97 46.22 14.34
CA GLY A 193 50.51 47.50 14.77
C GLY A 193 51.61 47.32 15.82
N ARG A 194 52.85 47.30 15.33
CA ARG A 194 54.12 47.62 16.03
C ARG A 194 54.73 46.54 16.97
N PRO A 195 56.06 46.33 16.92
CA PRO A 195 56.72 45.29 17.73
C PRO A 195 57.17 45.81 19.10
N SER A 196 57.10 44.95 20.11
CA SER A 196 57.97 44.97 21.30
C SER A 196 58.05 43.54 21.88
N PRO A 197 59.22 43.06 22.35
CA PRO A 197 59.43 41.65 22.63
C PRO A 197 59.26 41.34 24.12
N SER A 198 58.47 40.31 24.45
CA SER A 198 58.69 39.54 25.68
C SER A 198 57.89 38.23 25.66
N SER A 199 58.65 37.14 25.63
CA SER A 199 58.44 35.87 26.34
C SER A 199 57.06 35.19 26.37
N SER A 200 57.09 33.95 25.90
CA SER A 200 56.49 32.74 26.48
C SER A 200 55.51 31.98 25.58
N ALA A 201 56.04 30.84 25.15
CA ALA A 201 55.44 29.70 24.50
C ALA A 201 54.05 29.27 24.99
N ALA A 202 53.16 28.96 24.04
CA ALA A 202 52.14 27.92 24.12
C ALA A 202 51.68 27.51 22.69
N PRO A 203 51.23 26.26 22.47
CA PRO A 203 51.38 25.56 21.19
C PRO A 203 50.22 25.76 20.19
N LEU A 204 50.57 25.74 18.90
CA LEU A 204 49.64 25.79 17.77
C LEU A 204 49.06 24.39 17.45
N PRO A 205 47.76 24.26 17.10
CA PRO A 205 47.17 22.98 16.73
C PRO A 205 47.54 22.52 15.29
N PRO A 206 47.46 21.21 15.00
CA PRO A 206 48.24 20.55 13.97
C PRO A 206 47.38 20.24 12.74
N TRP A 207 47.31 21.14 11.76
CA TRP A 207 46.75 20.78 10.45
C TRP A 207 47.26 21.65 9.29
N ALA A 208 48.50 22.12 9.37
CA ALA A 208 49.14 22.81 8.25
C ALA A 208 50.54 22.26 8.02
N ASN A 209 50.60 21.02 7.51
CA ASN A 209 51.81 20.55 6.85
C ASN A 209 51.43 19.66 5.67
N GLY A 210 51.69 20.15 4.47
CA GLY A 210 51.43 19.44 3.23
C GLY A 210 51.99 20.20 2.04
N SER A 211 53.19 19.78 1.60
CA SER A 211 53.79 19.94 0.27
C SER A 211 54.08 21.36 -0.24
N THR A 212 55.33 21.84 -0.28
CA THR A 212 56.42 21.54 -1.25
C THR A 212 55.98 21.67 -2.72
N SER A 213 56.25 22.85 -3.30
CA SER A 213 56.32 23.06 -4.76
C SER A 213 57.52 22.32 -5.36
N PRO A 214 57.49 22.02 -6.68
CA PRO A 214 58.44 22.73 -7.53
C PRO A 214 57.89 23.13 -8.92
N SER A 215 58.35 24.32 -9.34
CA SER A 215 58.70 24.78 -10.70
C SER A 215 57.83 24.48 -11.95
N SER A 216 57.59 25.58 -12.68
CA SER A 216 57.81 25.79 -14.13
C SER A 216 56.59 26.06 -15.07
N SER A 217 56.68 27.27 -15.66
CA SER A 217 56.35 27.71 -17.03
C SER A 217 54.90 27.77 -17.60
N SER A 218 54.60 28.96 -18.13
CA SER A 218 53.76 29.31 -19.33
C SER A 218 52.26 28.99 -19.29
N SER A 219 51.30 29.79 -19.80
CA SER A 219 51.26 31.08 -20.50
C SER A 219 49.77 31.46 -20.72
N SER A 220 49.44 32.75 -20.57
CA SER A 220 48.43 33.56 -21.30
C SER A 220 46.95 33.11 -21.49
N SER A 221 46.01 33.90 -20.93
CA SER A 221 44.94 34.68 -21.63
C SER A 221 43.91 35.22 -20.58
N SER A 222 43.84 36.54 -20.34
CA SER A 222 42.85 37.51 -20.88
C SER A 222 41.39 37.14 -20.55
N SER A 223 40.58 37.90 -19.80
CA SER A 223 40.02 39.21 -20.24
C SER A 223 39.04 39.84 -19.20
N LEU A 224 39.14 41.18 -19.04
CA LEU A 224 38.13 42.24 -18.76
C LEU A 224 37.35 42.22 -17.41
N GLN A 225 37.51 43.13 -16.44
CA GLN A 225 37.39 44.61 -16.35
C GLN A 225 36.00 45.23 -16.65
N LEU A 226 35.40 45.87 -15.63
CA LEU A 226 34.70 47.18 -15.75
C LEU A 226 34.72 47.95 -14.40
N PHE A 227 35.12 49.22 -14.48
CA PHE A 227 35.43 50.23 -13.43
C PHE A 227 34.18 51.03 -12.95
N PRO A 228 34.27 52.13 -12.14
CA PRO A 228 35.40 52.70 -11.37
C PRO A 228 35.12 53.10 -9.90
N ARG A 229 36.23 53.16 -9.15
CA ARG A 229 36.41 53.84 -7.87
C ARG A 229 36.62 55.35 -8.10
N ARG A 230 35.87 56.21 -7.39
CA ARG A 230 36.21 57.65 -7.22
C ARG A 230 36.91 57.84 -5.87
N GLN A 231 38.15 58.30 -5.92
CA GLN A 231 38.93 58.80 -4.79
C GLN A 231 38.65 60.30 -4.64
N ARG A 232 38.34 60.76 -3.43
CA ARG A 232 38.56 62.16 -3.03
C ARG A 232 39.02 62.19 -1.59
N ASN A 233 40.26 62.62 -1.39
CA ASN A 233 40.84 62.97 -0.11
C ASN A 233 40.18 64.23 0.45
N GLY A 234 40.04 64.27 1.77
CA GLY A 234 39.66 65.44 2.55
C GLY A 234 39.30 65.04 3.98
N ASP A 235 40.27 65.07 4.88
CA ASP A 235 40.01 65.18 6.33
C ASP A 235 39.32 66.54 6.59
N PRO A 236 38.36 66.68 7.54
CA PRO A 236 38.73 66.81 8.96
C PRO A 236 37.62 66.27 9.95
N PRO A 237 37.63 66.66 11.23
CA PRO A 237 37.73 65.78 12.40
C PRO A 237 36.41 65.16 12.87
N THR A 238 36.53 64.09 13.67
CA THR A 238 35.46 63.45 14.46
C THR A 238 34.49 64.45 15.12
N PRO A 239 33.18 64.12 15.13
CA PRO A 239 32.64 63.53 16.35
C PRO A 239 31.70 62.34 16.10
N THR A 240 31.47 61.57 17.17
CA THR A 240 30.32 60.68 17.40
C THR A 240 30.26 59.35 16.60
N GLN A 241 30.96 58.38 17.18
CA GLN A 241 30.60 56.96 17.18
C GLN A 241 29.18 56.72 17.71
N THR A 242 28.12 56.86 16.91
CA THR A 242 26.77 56.35 17.31
C THR A 242 25.89 55.90 16.14
N PHE A 243 26.16 56.35 14.90
CA PHE A 243 25.24 56.10 13.78
C PHE A 243 25.38 54.72 13.09
N GLY A 244 26.50 54.02 13.29
CA GLY A 244 26.75 52.70 12.69
C GLY A 244 26.08 51.51 13.40
N GLN A 245 25.68 51.65 14.68
CA GLN A 245 25.03 50.57 15.43
C GLN A 245 23.51 50.49 15.20
N GLN A 246 22.83 51.59 14.88
CA GLN A 246 21.38 51.57 14.64
C GLN A 246 21.00 50.96 13.28
N GLN A 247 21.86 51.08 12.25
CA GLN A 247 21.56 50.52 10.93
C GLN A 247 21.78 48.99 10.85
N GLN A 248 22.56 48.40 11.78
CA GLN A 248 22.69 46.95 11.92
C GLN A 248 21.58 46.31 12.77
N GLN A 249 20.90 47.07 13.65
CA GLN A 249 19.76 46.55 14.42
C GLN A 249 18.46 46.44 13.60
N GLN A 250 18.32 47.20 12.51
CA GLN A 250 17.14 47.09 11.63
C GLN A 250 17.21 45.88 10.68
N GLN A 251 18.38 45.35 10.35
CA GLN A 251 18.48 44.12 9.54
C GLN A 251 18.27 42.84 10.34
N GLN A 252 18.38 42.86 11.68
CA GLN A 252 18.08 41.69 12.52
C GLN A 252 16.58 41.51 12.82
N GLN A 253 15.75 42.56 12.69
CA GLN A 253 14.30 42.43 12.90
C GLN A 253 13.55 41.77 11.75
N GLN A 254 14.17 41.59 10.57
CA GLN A 254 13.52 40.98 9.42
C GLN A 254 13.71 39.46 9.32
N MET A 255 14.57 38.86 10.16
CA MET A 255 14.80 37.40 10.18
C MET A 255 13.99 36.66 11.26
N LEU A 256 13.54 37.34 12.32
CA LEU A 256 12.64 36.76 13.33
C LEU A 256 11.26 36.31 12.79
N PRO A 257 10.58 37.05 11.89
CA PRO A 257 9.22 36.68 11.44
C PRO A 257 9.15 35.35 10.67
N LEU A 258 10.19 35.03 9.90
CA LEU A 258 10.31 33.78 9.15
C LEU A 258 10.49 32.57 10.09
N GLN A 259 11.20 32.76 11.20
CA GLN A 259 11.46 31.72 12.18
C GLN A 259 10.21 31.37 12.98
N ASP A 260 9.45 32.38 13.43
CA ASP A 260 8.20 32.17 14.16
C ASP A 260 7.13 31.50 13.27
N SER A 261 7.03 31.90 12.01
CA SER A 261 6.07 31.30 11.05
C SER A 261 6.31 29.80 10.87
N TYR A 262 7.59 29.39 10.79
CA TYR A 262 7.95 27.97 10.68
C TYR A 262 7.69 27.20 11.98
N MET A 263 7.92 27.81 13.16
CA MET A 263 7.59 27.19 14.45
C MET A 263 6.08 26.96 14.61
N GLN A 264 5.28 27.94 14.22
CA GLN A 264 3.82 27.85 14.26
C GLN A 264 3.30 26.74 13.34
N SER A 265 3.75 26.69 12.09
CA SER A 265 3.37 25.65 11.13
C SER A 265 3.69 24.23 11.63
N ARG A 266 4.81 24.10 12.34
CA ARG A 266 5.27 22.82 12.90
C ARG A 266 4.45 22.38 14.12
N ALA A 267 4.07 23.32 14.99
CA ALA A 267 3.19 23.04 16.13
C ALA A 267 1.79 22.62 15.65
N GLU A 268 1.24 23.33 14.67
CA GLU A 268 -0.01 22.95 14.01
C GLU A 268 0.08 21.58 13.34
N ALA A 269 1.21 21.27 12.68
CA ALA A 269 1.46 19.95 12.11
C ALA A 269 1.36 18.83 13.16
N LEU A 270 1.91 19.04 14.36
CA LEU A 270 1.86 18.06 15.44
C LEU A 270 0.46 17.83 15.95
N GLN A 271 -0.30 18.91 16.18
CA GLN A 271 -1.67 18.80 16.66
C GLN A 271 -2.55 18.05 15.64
N ASN A 272 -2.37 18.33 14.35
CA ASN A 272 -3.07 17.62 13.27
C ASN A 272 -2.69 16.13 13.21
N VAL A 273 -1.40 15.81 13.40
CA VAL A 273 -0.93 14.41 13.46
C VAL A 273 -1.51 13.69 14.68
N GLU A 274 -1.52 14.32 15.85
CA GLU A 274 -2.06 13.75 17.09
C GLU A 274 -3.56 13.47 16.97
N SER A 275 -4.34 14.42 16.47
CA SER A 275 -5.76 14.24 16.17
C SER A 275 -5.99 13.08 15.19
N THR A 276 -5.16 12.98 14.15
CA THR A 276 -5.23 11.89 13.18
C THR A 276 -4.91 10.54 13.82
N ILE A 277 -3.90 10.45 14.68
CA ILE A 277 -3.56 9.21 15.41
C ILE A 277 -4.73 8.76 16.30
N MET A 278 -5.43 9.67 16.98
CA MET A 278 -6.60 9.33 17.79
C MET A 278 -7.74 8.76 16.94
N GLU A 279 -8.06 9.42 15.83
CA GLU A 279 -9.11 8.95 14.91
C GLU A 279 -8.78 7.57 14.31
N LEU A 280 -7.52 7.37 13.89
CA LEU A 280 -7.06 6.07 13.41
C LEU A 280 -7.09 4.99 14.49
N SER A 281 -6.85 5.35 15.74
CA SER A 281 -6.94 4.40 16.86
C SER A 281 -8.38 3.90 17.05
N ASN A 282 -9.37 4.76 16.81
CA ASN A 282 -10.77 4.35 16.80
C ASN A 282 -11.07 3.41 15.64
N ILE A 283 -10.64 3.74 14.42
CA ILE A 283 -10.80 2.86 13.23
C ILE A 283 -10.09 1.52 13.45
N PHE A 284 -8.87 1.54 13.99
CA PHE A 284 -8.10 0.34 14.27
C PHE A 284 -8.79 -0.55 15.31
N THR A 285 -9.35 0.04 16.37
CA THR A 285 -10.13 -0.70 17.37
C THR A 285 -11.39 -1.29 16.75
N GLN A 286 -12.11 -0.53 15.92
CA GLN A 286 -13.28 -1.02 15.20
C GLN A 286 -12.91 -2.22 14.31
N LEU A 287 -11.86 -2.11 13.50
CA LEU A 287 -11.37 -3.22 12.67
C LEU A 287 -10.92 -4.41 13.53
N ALA A 288 -10.25 -4.16 14.66
CA ALA A 288 -9.81 -5.22 15.57
C ALA A 288 -10.98 -5.99 16.18
N THR A 289 -12.03 -5.29 16.61
CA THR A 289 -13.26 -5.93 17.11
C THR A 289 -13.99 -6.69 16.01
N MET A 290 -14.02 -6.14 14.80
CA MET A 290 -14.65 -6.75 13.65
C MET A 290 -13.94 -8.02 13.20
N VAL A 291 -12.61 -8.04 13.27
CA VAL A 291 -11.79 -9.22 12.95
C VAL A 291 -11.77 -10.23 14.11
N SER A 292 -11.80 -9.79 15.37
CA SER A 292 -11.80 -10.70 16.53
C SER A 292 -13.13 -11.42 16.72
N GLN A 293 -14.26 -10.76 16.44
CA GLN A 293 -15.59 -11.38 16.47
C GLN A 293 -15.75 -12.50 15.42
N GLN A 294 -14.97 -12.47 14.35
CA GLN A 294 -15.06 -13.43 13.25
C GLN A 294 -14.21 -14.69 13.48
N GLY A 295 -13.50 -14.79 14.61
CA GLY A 295 -12.65 -15.93 14.91
C GLY A 295 -11.35 -15.88 14.11
N GLU A 296 -10.28 -16.26 14.78
CA GLU A 296 -8.90 -16.38 14.31
C GLU A 296 -8.76 -16.66 12.80
N LEU A 297 -8.18 -15.70 12.08
CA LEU A 297 -7.73 -15.83 10.69
C LEU A 297 -6.60 -16.87 10.59
N ALA A 298 -6.92 -18.15 10.69
CA ALA A 298 -6.19 -19.13 9.91
C ALA A 298 -6.72 -19.02 8.49
N ILE A 299 -5.84 -18.74 7.53
CA ILE A 299 -6.14 -18.93 6.11
C ILE A 299 -6.44 -20.43 5.94
N ARG A 300 -7.68 -20.84 6.21
CA ARG A 300 -8.15 -22.22 6.09
C ARG A 300 -8.48 -22.47 4.63
N ILE A 301 -7.41 -22.59 3.84
CA ILE A 301 -7.47 -23.28 2.55
C ILE A 301 -8.01 -24.71 2.77
N ASP A 302 -7.83 -25.28 3.97
CA ASP A 302 -8.23 -26.65 4.32
C ASP A 302 -9.75 -26.85 4.40
N GLU A 303 -10.54 -25.88 4.91
CA GLU A 303 -12.01 -26.05 5.04
C GLU A 303 -12.71 -26.15 3.68
N ASN A 304 -12.24 -25.39 2.68
CA ASN A 304 -12.73 -25.53 1.32
C ASN A 304 -12.21 -26.81 0.63
N MET A 305 -11.08 -27.39 1.06
CA MET A 305 -10.56 -28.65 0.51
C MET A 305 -11.45 -29.83 0.93
N ASP A 306 -11.92 -29.88 2.17
CA ASP A 306 -12.81 -30.93 2.65
C ASP A 306 -14.16 -30.95 1.92
N ASP A 307 -14.78 -29.78 1.72
CA ASP A 307 -16.01 -29.66 0.94
C ASP A 307 -15.80 -30.03 -0.54
N THR A 308 -14.66 -29.64 -1.11
CA THR A 308 -14.29 -30.02 -2.48
C THR A 308 -14.07 -31.52 -2.59
N LEU A 309 -13.44 -32.14 -1.59
CA LEU A 309 -13.22 -33.57 -1.50
C LEU A 309 -14.55 -34.33 -1.43
N ALA A 310 -15.47 -33.89 -0.56
CA ALA A 310 -16.80 -34.49 -0.45
C ALA A 310 -17.60 -34.40 -1.77
N ASN A 311 -17.54 -33.27 -2.46
CA ASN A 311 -18.18 -33.09 -3.76
C ASN A 311 -17.53 -33.94 -4.87
N VAL A 312 -16.21 -34.06 -4.87
CA VAL A 312 -15.45 -34.91 -5.82
C VAL A 312 -15.73 -36.39 -5.57
N GLU A 313 -15.75 -36.83 -4.31
CA GLU A 313 -16.12 -38.20 -3.93
C GLU A 313 -17.57 -38.52 -4.32
N GLY A 314 -18.50 -37.59 -4.09
CA GLY A 314 -19.88 -37.71 -4.55
C GLY A 314 -20.00 -37.83 -6.07
N ALA A 315 -19.24 -37.03 -6.82
CA ALA A 315 -19.17 -37.10 -8.28
C ALA A 315 -18.55 -38.43 -8.77
N GLN A 316 -17.49 -38.90 -8.11
CA GLN A 316 -16.89 -40.20 -8.38
C GLN A 316 -17.87 -41.35 -8.14
N GLY A 317 -18.64 -41.29 -7.05
CA GLY A 317 -19.71 -42.24 -6.75
C GLY A 317 -20.79 -42.27 -7.84
N ALA A 318 -21.21 -41.11 -8.33
CA ALA A 318 -22.17 -40.99 -9.42
C ALA A 318 -21.63 -41.58 -10.74
N LEU A 319 -20.36 -41.33 -11.07
CA LEU A 319 -19.69 -41.90 -12.25
C LEU A 319 -19.55 -43.42 -12.15
N LEU A 320 -19.17 -43.95 -10.97
CA LEU A 320 -19.09 -45.40 -10.74
C LEU A 320 -20.46 -46.07 -10.84
N LYS A 321 -21.50 -45.43 -10.31
CA LYS A 321 -22.89 -45.90 -10.44
C LYS A 321 -23.33 -45.96 -11.91
N TYR A 322 -23.00 -44.93 -12.70
CA TYR A 322 -23.31 -44.90 -14.13
C TYR A 322 -22.52 -45.96 -14.93
N LEU A 323 -21.23 -46.14 -14.61
CA LEU A 323 -20.40 -47.16 -15.23
C LEU A 323 -20.91 -48.58 -14.94
N ASN A 324 -21.34 -48.86 -13.71
CA ASN A 324 -21.97 -50.14 -13.35
C ASN A 324 -23.31 -50.34 -14.09
N GLY A 325 -24.11 -49.29 -14.25
CA GLY A 325 -25.34 -49.34 -15.05
C GLY A 325 -25.09 -49.69 -16.52
N ILE A 326 -24.08 -49.08 -17.14
CA ILE A 326 -23.68 -49.38 -18.53
C ILE A 326 -23.11 -50.79 -18.67
N SER A 327 -22.28 -51.23 -17.71
CA SER A 327 -21.69 -52.58 -17.71
C SER A 327 -22.77 -53.67 -17.69
N SER A 328 -23.80 -53.51 -16.85
CA SER A 328 -24.92 -54.46 -16.76
C SER A 328 -25.63 -54.66 -18.11
N ASN A 329 -25.85 -53.59 -18.87
CA ASN A 329 -26.49 -53.66 -20.17
C ASN A 329 -25.68 -54.44 -21.22
N ARG A 330 -24.35 -54.55 -21.08
CA ARG A 330 -23.53 -55.36 -21.99
C ARG A 330 -23.81 -56.85 -21.84
N TRP A 331 -24.08 -57.31 -20.61
CA TRP A 331 -24.44 -58.71 -20.38
C TRP A 331 -25.85 -59.03 -20.87
N LEU A 332 -26.76 -58.05 -20.82
CA LEU A 332 -28.08 -58.16 -21.45
C LEU A 332 -27.96 -58.24 -22.98
N MET A 333 -27.12 -57.41 -23.59
CA MET A 333 -26.83 -57.45 -25.04
C MET A 333 -26.20 -58.79 -25.47
N ILE A 334 -25.27 -59.34 -24.68
CA ILE A 334 -24.62 -60.63 -25.01
C ILE A 334 -25.65 -61.77 -25.04
N LYS A 335 -26.62 -61.76 -24.11
CA LYS A 335 -27.69 -62.77 -24.06
C LYS A 335 -28.63 -62.69 -25.26
N ILE A 336 -29.04 -61.48 -25.63
CA ILE A 336 -29.90 -61.26 -26.81
C ILE A 336 -29.16 -61.70 -28.09
N PHE A 337 -27.88 -61.37 -28.20
CA PHE A 337 -27.06 -61.80 -29.33
C PHE A 337 -26.95 -63.34 -29.42
N PHE A 338 -26.77 -64.02 -28.29
CA PHE A 338 -26.70 -65.48 -28.25
C PHE A 338 -28.02 -66.15 -28.67
N VAL A 339 -29.16 -65.60 -28.22
CA VAL A 339 -30.48 -66.06 -28.65
C VAL A 339 -30.69 -65.87 -30.16
N LEU A 340 -30.28 -64.72 -30.71
CA LEU A 340 -30.33 -64.48 -32.16
C LEU A 340 -29.44 -65.44 -32.95
N LEU A 341 -28.26 -65.78 -32.43
CA LEU A 341 -27.33 -66.69 -33.09
C LEU A 341 -27.87 -68.13 -33.13
N ILE A 342 -28.47 -68.60 -32.03
CA ILE A 342 -29.15 -69.89 -32.00
C ILE A 342 -30.33 -69.89 -32.98
N PHE A 343 -31.15 -68.83 -32.98
CA PHE A 343 -32.27 -68.71 -33.92
C PHE A 343 -31.80 -68.75 -35.38
N LEU A 344 -30.71 -68.05 -35.71
CA LEU A 344 -30.11 -68.07 -37.04
C LEU A 344 -29.59 -69.47 -37.43
N MET A 345 -28.97 -70.20 -36.51
CA MET A 345 -28.53 -71.58 -36.74
C MET A 345 -29.71 -72.53 -37.00
N VAL A 346 -30.78 -72.42 -36.21
CA VAL A 346 -31.99 -73.21 -36.41
C VAL A 346 -32.66 -72.84 -37.74
N PHE A 347 -32.75 -71.55 -38.06
CA PHE A 347 -33.31 -71.08 -39.32
C PHE A 347 -32.51 -71.60 -40.52
N LEU A 348 -31.17 -71.51 -40.49
CA LEU A 348 -30.33 -72.06 -41.55
C LEU A 348 -30.50 -73.57 -41.70
N PHE A 349 -30.61 -74.31 -40.61
CA PHE A 349 -30.76 -75.77 -40.66
C PHE A 349 -32.13 -76.24 -41.15
N PHE A 350 -33.19 -75.45 -40.92
CA PHE A 350 -34.56 -75.81 -41.33
C PHE A 350 -35.00 -75.18 -42.67
N VAL A 351 -34.35 -74.09 -43.12
CA VAL A 351 -34.69 -73.41 -44.37
C VAL A 351 -33.72 -73.74 -45.51
N ALA A 352 -32.47 -74.14 -45.22
CA ALA A 352 -31.56 -74.72 -46.22
C ALA A 352 -31.76 -76.24 -46.32
#